data_AF-A0AAN1HU51-F1
#
_entry.id   AF-A0AAN1HU51-F1
#
_cell.length_a   1.000
_cell.length_b   1.000
_cell.length_c   1.000
_cell.angle_alpha   90.00
_cell.angle_beta   90.00
_cell.angle_gamma   90.00
#
_symmetry.space_group_name_H-M   'P 1'
#
loop_
_entity.id
_entity.type
_entity.pdbx_description
1 polymer ?
#
loop_
_entity_poly.entity_id
_entity_poly.type
_entity_poly.pdbx_seq_one_letter_code
_entity_poly.pdbx_strand_id
1 'polypeptide(L)' 'MVNEFAHGHGMRRCRYRGQGKAHIQHVLTAIAVNIEHLSGLQPTEEPPIPRRPTAFQGYLDQREIPRLKSWRTLGS' A
#
# COMPACT_ATOMS: atom_id res chain seq x y z
N MET A 1 16.74 -2.64 49.58
CA MET A 1 17.04 -2.37 48.16
C MET A 1 15.84 -2.78 47.31
N VAL A 2 14.88 -1.87 47.11
CA VAL A 2 13.64 -2.18 46.35
C VAL A 2 13.33 -1.11 45.30
N ASN A 3 14.18 -0.08 45.19
CA ASN A 3 13.91 1.12 44.39
C ASN A 3 14.41 1.03 42.93
N GLU A 4 15.24 0.05 42.59
CA GLU A 4 15.87 -0.01 41.25
C GLU A 4 15.05 -0.82 40.21
N PHE A 5 14.23 -1.77 40.67
CA PHE A 5 13.45 -2.64 39.77
C PHE A 5 12.20 -1.95 39.19
N ALA A 6 11.66 -0.93 39.87
CA ALA A 6 10.48 -0.19 39.40
C ALA A 6 10.81 0.80 38.26
N HIS A 7 12.06 1.27 38.17
CA HIS A 7 12.48 2.28 37.19
C HIS A 7 12.67 1.70 35.78
N GLY A 8 12.96 0.41 35.64
CA GLY A 8 13.11 -0.24 34.32
C GLY A 8 11.78 -0.62 33.64
N HIS A 9 10.71 -0.80 34.40
CA HIS A 9 9.43 -1.31 33.90
C HIS A 9 8.58 -0.23 33.18
N GLY A 10 8.74 1.04 33.54
CA GLY A 10 7.98 2.16 32.96
C GLY A 10 8.42 2.56 31.54
N MET A 11 9.67 2.28 31.16
CA MET A 11 10.26 2.79 29.92
C MET A 11 9.83 2.04 28.65
N ARG A 12 9.20 0.86 28.77
CA ARG A 12 8.68 0.10 27.63
C ARG A 12 7.29 0.55 27.18
N ARG A 13 6.47 1.12 28.06
CA ARG A 13 5.07 1.49 27.76
C ARG A 13 4.92 2.75 26.89
N CYS A 14 5.88 3.67 26.91
CA CYS A 14 5.83 4.87 26.07
C CYS A 14 6.09 4.58 24.58
N ARG A 15 6.93 3.58 24.27
CA ARG A 15 7.31 3.28 22.88
C ARG A 15 6.11 2.78 22.08
N TYR A 16 5.34 1.81 22.59
CA TYR A 16 4.19 1.26 21.87
C TYR A 16 3.05 2.25 21.66
N ARG A 17 2.84 3.20 22.59
CA ARG A 17 1.81 4.25 22.44
C ARG A 17 2.08 5.20 21.27
N GLY A 18 3.34 5.46 20.94
CA GLY A 18 3.74 6.26 19.79
C GLY A 18 3.82 5.46 18.49
N GLN A 19 4.11 4.16 18.58
CA GLN A 19 4.26 3.29 17.39
C GLN A 19 2.96 3.19 16.58
N GLY A 20 1.79 3.05 17.22
CA GLY A 20 0.51 3.04 16.50
C GLY A 20 0.24 4.36 15.77
N LYS A 21 0.58 5.50 16.40
CA LYS A 21 0.43 6.83 15.79
C LYS A 21 1.41 7.04 14.63
N ALA A 22 2.66 6.61 14.79
CA ALA A 22 3.67 6.68 13.73
C ALA A 22 3.32 5.77 12.54
N HIS A 23 2.79 4.58 12.80
CA HIS A 23 2.32 3.67 11.76
C HIS A 23 1.17 4.29 10.94
N ILE A 24 0.15 4.83 11.63
CA ILE A 24 -0.97 5.50 10.96
C ILE A 24 -0.47 6.72 10.19
N GLN A 25 0.44 7.52 10.77
CA GLN A 25 1.03 8.66 10.07
C GLN A 25 1.75 8.23 8.79
N HIS A 26 2.57 7.18 8.84
CA HIS A 26 3.27 6.67 7.66
C HIS A 26 2.31 6.16 6.59
N VAL A 27 1.26 5.43 6.99
CA VAL A 27 0.23 4.96 6.07
C VAL A 27 -0.50 6.13 5.42
N LEU A 28 -0.94 7.12 6.20
CA LEU A 28 -1.63 8.30 5.68
C LEU A 28 -0.73 9.15 4.79
N THR A 29 0.53 9.32 5.16
CA THR A 29 1.52 10.02 4.32
C THR A 29 1.77 9.27 3.02
N ALA A 30 1.92 7.95 3.04
CA ALA A 30 2.07 7.15 1.82
C ALA A 30 0.83 7.25 0.92
N ILE A 31 -0.38 7.27 1.49
CA ILE A 31 -1.62 7.49 0.74
C ILE A 31 -1.64 8.89 0.11
N ALA A 32 -1.34 9.94 0.87
CA ALA A 32 -1.30 11.31 0.36
C ALA A 32 -0.29 11.46 -0.79
N VAL A 33 0.94 10.96 -0.61
CA VAL A 33 1.99 10.95 -1.64
C VAL A 33 1.54 10.16 -2.86
N ASN A 34 0.90 9.00 -2.67
CA ASN A 34 0.38 8.22 -3.79
C ASN A 34 -0.72 8.96 -4.57
N ILE A 35 -1.62 9.68 -3.88
CA ILE A 35 -2.66 10.48 -4.52
C ILE A 35 -2.04 11.68 -5.26
N GLU A 36 -1.12 12.40 -4.63
CA GLU A 36 -0.41 13.53 -5.24
C GLU A 36 0.35 13.08 -6.50
N HIS A 37 1.09 11.98 -6.41
CA HIS A 37 1.80 11.39 -7.55
C HIS A 37 0.83 10.96 -8.66
N LEU A 38 -0.29 10.32 -8.32
CA LEU A 38 -1.32 9.96 -9.29
C LEU A 38 -2.01 11.18 -9.91
N SER A 39 -2.13 12.29 -9.16
CA SER A 39 -2.72 13.53 -9.66
C SER A 39 -1.76 14.34 -10.53
N GLY A 40 -0.45 14.25 -10.27
CA GLY A 40 0.61 14.87 -11.07
C GLY A 40 0.98 14.06 -12.31
N LEU A 41 0.68 12.75 -12.33
CA LEU A 41 0.59 12.00 -13.57
C LEU A 41 -0.61 12.57 -14.34
N GLN A 42 -0.35 13.36 -15.38
CA GLN A 42 -1.40 13.74 -16.33
C GLN A 42 -2.17 12.45 -16.71
N PRO A 43 -3.51 12.51 -16.86
CA PRO A 43 -4.19 11.49 -17.63
C PRO A 43 -3.59 11.59 -19.03
N THR A 44 -2.56 10.78 -19.29
CA THR A 44 -2.10 10.50 -20.64
C THR A 44 -3.33 9.93 -21.32
N GLU A 45 -3.98 10.77 -22.13
CA GLU A 45 -5.13 10.41 -22.98
C GLU A 45 -4.77 9.31 -23.98
N GLU A 46 -3.48 8.98 -24.11
CA GLU A 46 -3.07 7.76 -24.80
C GLU A 46 -3.43 6.52 -23.99
N PRO A 47 -4.22 5.58 -24.57
CA PRO A 47 -4.45 4.30 -23.95
C PRO A 47 -3.09 3.66 -23.65
N PRO A 48 -2.87 3.14 -22.43
CA PRO A 48 -1.60 2.51 -22.10
C PRO A 48 -1.35 1.39 -23.10
N ILE A 49 -0.19 1.44 -23.77
CA ILE A 49 0.22 0.44 -24.75
C ILE A 49 -0.04 -0.94 -24.14
N PRO A 50 -0.83 -1.82 -24.77
CA PRO A 50 -1.14 -3.13 -24.23
C PRO A 50 0.17 -3.86 -23.94
N ARG A 51 0.41 -4.15 -22.67
CA ARG A 51 1.59 -4.91 -22.27
C ARG A 51 1.51 -6.27 -22.94
N ARG A 52 2.61 -6.74 -23.55
CA ARG A 52 2.67 -8.09 -24.14
C ARG A 52 2.23 -9.09 -23.07
N PRO A 53 1.36 -10.06 -23.41
CA PRO A 53 0.92 -11.07 -22.46
C PRO A 53 2.13 -11.79 -21.86
N THR A 54 2.18 -11.87 -20.53
CA THR A 54 3.18 -12.71 -19.87
C THR A 54 2.84 -14.18 -20.11
N ALA A 55 3.82 -15.08 -20.01
CA ALA A 55 3.57 -16.53 -20.11
C ALA A 55 2.49 -17.00 -19.13
N PHE A 56 2.43 -16.37 -17.96
CA PHE A 56 1.37 -16.59 -16.97
C PHE A 56 -0.02 -16.20 -17.50
N GLN A 57 -0.13 -15.09 -18.23
CA GLN A 57 -1.39 -14.68 -18.85
C GLN A 57 -1.86 -15.70 -19.90
N GLY A 58 -0.94 -16.24 -20.72
CA GLY A 58 -1.26 -17.29 -21.68
C GLY A 58 -1.73 -18.59 -21.01
N TYR A 59 -1.13 -18.96 -19.88
CA TYR A 59 -1.58 -20.09 -19.07
C TYR A 59 -2.99 -19.90 -18.49
N LEU A 60 -3.33 -18.68 -18.04
CA LEU A 60 -4.68 -18.37 -17.56
C LEU A 60 -5.70 -18.39 -18.70
N ASP A 61 -5.34 -17.84 -19.86
CA ASP A 61 -6.20 -17.81 -21.05
C ASP A 61 -6.49 -19.25 -21.54
N GLN A 62 -5.49 -20.16 -21.49
CA GLN A 62 -5.66 -21.58 -21.82
C GLN A 62 -6.60 -22.33 -20.85
N ARG A 63 -6.74 -21.83 -19.62
CA ARG A 63 -7.63 -22.39 -18.60
C ARG A 63 -8.98 -21.67 -18.52
N GLU A 64 -9.27 -20.79 -19.47
CA GLU A 64 -10.49 -19.99 -19.53
C GLU A 64 -10.75 -19.18 -18.24
N ILE A 65 -9.68 -18.84 -17.51
CA ILE A 65 -9.78 -18.08 -16.26
C ILE A 65 -10.05 -16.61 -16.65
N PRO A 66 -11.18 -16.02 -16.20
CA PRO A 66 -11.52 -14.65 -16.56
C PRO A 66 -10.39 -13.69 -16.17
N ARG A 67 -9.96 -12.84 -17.10
CA ARG A 67 -9.00 -11.79 -16.80
C ARG A 67 -9.59 -10.89 -15.71
N LEU A 68 -8.92 -10.84 -14.56
CA LEU A 68 -9.36 -10.01 -13.45
C LEU A 68 -9.37 -8.56 -13.94
N LYS A 69 -10.56 -7.95 -14.01
CA LYS A 69 -10.71 -6.54 -14.36
C LYS A 69 -9.88 -5.75 -13.35
N SER A 70 -8.84 -5.07 -13.83
CA SER A 70 -8.07 -4.19 -12.96
C SER A 70 -9.04 -3.16 -12.38
N TRP A 71 -8.91 -2.86 -11.09
CA TRP A 71 -9.73 -1.89 -10.35
C TRP A 71 -9.80 -0.50 -11.01
N ARG A 72 -8.97 -0.23 -12.01
CA ARG A 72 -9.01 0.97 -12.86
C ARG A 72 -10.23 1.09 -13.78
N THR A 73 -11.12 0.10 -13.82
CA THR A 73 -12.31 0.11 -14.70
C THR A 73 -13.61 0.54 -13.99
N LEU A 74 -13.54 1.00 -12.74
CA LEU A 74 -14.68 1.54 -12.02
C LEU A 74 -14.87 3.03 -12.37
N GLY A 75 -15.47 3.33 -13.51
CA GLY A 75 -15.65 4.72 -13.93
C GLY A 75 -16.23 4.96 -15.32
N SER A 76 -17.15 4.11 -15.79
CA SER A 76 -18.02 4.43 -16.93
C SER A 76 -19.47 4.19 -16.60
#